data_AF-A0A420IAI3-F1
#
_entry.id   AF-A0A420IAI3-F1
#
_cell.length_a   1.000
_cell.length_b   1.000
_cell.length_c   1.000
_cell.angle_alpha   90.00
_cell.angle_beta   90.00
_cell.angle_gamma   90.00
#
_symmetry.space_group_name_H-M   'P 1'
#
loop_
_entity.id
_entity.type
_entity.pdbx_description
1 polymer ?
#
loop_
_entity_poly.entity_id
_entity_poly.type
_entity_poly.pdbx_seq_one_letter_code
_entity_poly.pdbx_strand_id
1 'polypeptide(L)'
;MPSQHCQMVTQATILNTLKNCTKLLAVENVSENNQHNVESHRVVKYPRLDDALSTWFRATEESINIFGDLVKIKAAKFFAELYPGETSPQFSNG
;
A
#
# COMPACT_ATOMS: atom_id res chain seq x y z
N MET A 1 -2.89 34.43 -13.27
CA MET A 1 -3.54 34.51 -11.94
C MET A 1 -3.66 33.09 -11.42
N PRO A 2 -3.01 32.70 -10.32
CA PRO A 2 -3.15 31.34 -9.80
C PRO A 2 -4.52 31.17 -9.15
N SER A 3 -5.25 30.15 -9.58
CA SER A 3 -6.57 29.79 -9.08
C SER A 3 -6.47 29.35 -7.62
N GLN A 4 -7.03 30.12 -6.68
CA GLN A 4 -7.12 29.69 -5.29
C GLN A 4 -8.17 28.59 -5.18
N HIS A 5 -7.70 27.35 -4.97
CA HIS A 5 -8.58 26.21 -4.69
C HIS A 5 -9.04 26.32 -3.23
N CYS A 6 -10.23 26.88 -2.99
CA CYS A 6 -10.81 26.94 -1.64
C CYS A 6 -11.51 25.60 -1.35
N GLN A 7 -10.90 24.76 -0.51
CA GLN A 7 -11.49 23.49 -0.09
C GLN A 7 -12.36 23.73 1.14
N MET A 8 -13.67 23.50 1.01
CA MET A 8 -14.59 23.56 2.15
C MET A 8 -14.41 22.33 3.03
N VAL A 9 -13.83 22.51 4.22
CA VAL A 9 -13.66 21.47 5.23
C VAL A 9 -14.32 21.90 6.55
N THR A 10 -14.88 20.95 7.28
CA THR A 10 -15.47 21.26 8.59
C THR A 10 -14.38 21.48 9.64
N GLN A 11 -14.68 22.24 10.69
CA GLN A 11 -13.75 22.41 11.82
C GLN A 11 -13.37 21.07 12.47
N ALA A 12 -14.32 20.13 12.53
CA ALA A 12 -14.07 18.77 13.03
C ALA A 12 -13.07 18.02 12.14
N THR A 13 -13.19 18.17 10.82
CA THR A 13 -12.25 17.60 9.84
C THR A 13 -10.85 18.18 10.05
N ILE A 14 -10.72 19.51 10.17
CA ILE A 14 -9.42 20.16 10.44
C ILE A 14 -8.79 19.62 11.73
N LEU A 15 -9.57 19.55 12.81
CA LEU A 15 -9.08 19.07 14.09
C LEU A 15 -8.68 17.59 14.03
N ASN A 16 -9.43 16.76 13.31
CA ASN A 16 -9.12 15.35 13.16
C ASN A 16 -7.84 15.13 12.31
N THR A 17 -7.66 15.91 11.24
CA THR A 17 -6.44 15.90 10.44
C THR A 17 -5.24 16.33 11.27
N LEU A 18 -5.35 17.41 12.06
CA LEU A 18 -4.28 17.86 12.94
C LEU A 18 -3.92 16.83 14.02
N LYS A 19 -4.93 16.16 14.62
CA LYS A 19 -4.69 15.11 15.62
C LYS A 19 -3.99 13.87 15.06
N ASN A 20 -4.21 13.57 13.78
CA ASN A 20 -3.64 12.40 13.12
C ASN A 20 -2.50 12.79 12.17
N CYS A 21 -2.01 14.03 12.19
CA CYS A 21 -1.05 14.52 11.19
C CYS A 21 0.22 13.67 11.14
N THR A 22 0.75 13.26 12.28
CA THR A 22 1.95 12.41 12.36
C THR A 22 1.72 11.04 11.73
N LYS A 23 0.53 10.46 11.90
CA LYS A 23 0.15 9.18 11.27
C LYS A 23 -0.04 9.34 9.77
N LEU A 24 -0.67 10.43 9.33
CA LEU A 24 -0.88 10.73 7.92
C LEU A 24 0.47 10.95 7.20
N LEU A 25 1.37 11.73 7.80
CA LEU A 25 2.71 11.99 7.26
C LEU A 25 3.60 10.73 7.27
N ALA A 26 3.47 9.86 8.27
CA ALA A 26 4.18 8.58 8.29
C ALA A 26 3.77 7.65 7.12
N VAL A 27 2.52 7.75 6.66
CA VAL A 27 2.00 6.99 5.51
C VAL A 27 2.45 7.60 4.19
N GLU A 28 2.50 8.94 4.11
CA GLU A 28 2.90 9.66 2.90
C GLU A 28 4.36 9.34 2.51
N ASN A 29 5.25 9.19 3.51
CA ASN A 29 6.64 8.76 3.29
C ASN A 29 6.81 7.30 2.81
N VAL A 30 5.76 6.48 2.85
CA VAL A 30 5.76 5.08 2.35
C VAL A 30 5.21 5.01 0.93
N SER A 31 4.53 6.04 0.44
CA SER A 31 3.81 6.02 -0.84
C SER A 31 3.91 7.34 -1.61
N GLU A 32 5.12 7.75 -1.97
CA GLU A 32 5.33 8.93 -2.82
C GLU A 32 4.65 8.80 -4.21
N ASN A 33 4.27 7.60 -4.63
CA ASN A 33 3.61 7.35 -5.93
C ASN A 33 2.07 7.31 -5.91
N ASN A 34 1.39 7.34 -4.75
CA ASN A 34 -0.08 7.20 -4.68
C ASN A 34 -0.77 8.37 -3.96
N GLN A 35 -0.40 9.61 -4.30
CA GLN A 35 -0.94 10.83 -3.69
C GLN A 35 -2.45 11.06 -3.87
N HIS A 36 -3.16 10.24 -4.66
CA HIS A 36 -4.57 10.49 -4.97
C HIS A 36 -5.61 9.66 -4.19
N ASN A 37 -5.22 8.69 -3.35
CA ASN A 37 -6.20 7.82 -2.72
C ASN A 37 -5.85 7.40 -1.27
N VAL A 38 -5.52 8.38 -0.42
CA VAL A 38 -5.34 8.18 1.03
C VAL A 38 -6.71 8.09 1.75
N GLU A 39 -7.77 7.64 1.08
CA GLU A 39 -9.03 7.27 1.72
C GLU A 39 -8.98 5.78 2.06
N SER A 40 -8.84 5.52 3.36
CA SER A 40 -8.83 4.19 4.00
C SER A 40 -7.48 3.47 3.97
N HIS A 41 -6.87 3.36 5.15
CA HIS A 41 -5.93 2.29 5.48
C HIS A 41 -6.64 0.95 5.18
N ARG A 42 -6.39 0.38 3.99
CA ARG A 42 -6.90 -0.96 3.69
C ARG A 42 -6.20 -1.90 4.65
N VAL A 43 -6.95 -2.54 5.55
CA VAL A 43 -6.39 -3.53 6.47
C VAL A 43 -5.87 -4.69 5.62
N VAL A 44 -4.55 -4.78 5.51
CA VAL A 44 -3.89 -5.86 4.77
C VAL A 44 -3.96 -7.12 5.62
N LYS A 45 -4.61 -8.18 5.11
CA LYS A 45 -4.78 -9.45 5.83
C LYS A 45 -3.43 -10.11 6.16
N TYR A 46 -2.43 -9.96 5.30
CA TYR A 46 -1.09 -10.54 5.44
C TYR A 46 0.00 -9.48 5.33
N PRO A 47 0.20 -8.63 6.36
CA PRO A 47 1.09 -7.46 6.27
C PRO A 47 2.55 -7.84 6.02
N ARG A 48 3.03 -8.95 6.58
CA ARG A 48 4.41 -9.43 6.32
C ARG A 48 4.61 -9.92 4.89
N LEU A 49 3.56 -10.44 4.26
CA LEU A 49 3.62 -10.88 2.86
C LEU A 49 3.67 -9.66 1.93
N ASP A 50 2.86 -8.66 2.22
CA ASP A 50 2.78 -7.41 1.47
C ASP A 50 4.13 -6.66 1.49
N ASP A 51 4.77 -6.57 2.66
CA ASP A 51 6.09 -5.98 2.81
C ASP A 51 7.18 -6.75 2.05
N ALA A 52 7.20 -8.08 2.15
CA ALA A 52 8.15 -8.94 1.43
C ALA A 52 7.99 -8.84 -0.09
N LEU A 53 6.74 -8.81 -0.58
CA LEU A 53 6.43 -8.64 -2.00
C LEU A 53 6.82 -7.25 -2.51
N SER A 54 6.51 -6.20 -1.75
CA SER A 54 6.85 -4.82 -2.10
C SER A 54 8.37 -4.64 -2.19
N THR A 55 9.10 -5.19 -1.23
CA THR A 55 10.57 -5.16 -1.22
C THR A 55 11.16 -5.91 -2.42
N TRP A 56 10.65 -7.13 -2.69
CA TRP A 56 11.10 -7.92 -3.83
C TRP A 56 10.79 -7.24 -5.17
N PHE A 57 9.59 -6.68 -5.31
CA PHE A 57 9.15 -5.99 -6.52
C PHE A 57 10.05 -4.80 -6.82
N ARG A 58 10.26 -3.90 -5.84
CA ARG A 58 11.13 -2.72 -5.98
C ARG A 58 12.56 -3.11 -6.36
N ALA A 59 13.09 -4.18 -5.77
CA ALA A 59 14.43 -4.67 -6.10
C ALA A 59 14.53 -5.32 -7.49
N THR A 60 13.41 -5.76 -8.07
CA THR A 60 13.39 -6.53 -9.33
C THR A 60 12.93 -5.69 -10.52
N GLU A 61 12.07 -4.68 -10.31
CA GLU A 61 11.45 -3.86 -11.36
C GLU A 61 12.50 -3.12 -12.21
N GLU A 62 13.62 -2.70 -11.62
CA GLU A 62 14.72 -2.05 -12.34
C GLU A 62 15.42 -2.99 -13.35
N SER A 63 15.23 -4.31 -13.22
CA SER A 63 15.98 -5.33 -13.96
C SER A 63 15.15 -6.18 -14.92
N ILE A 64 13.85 -6.34 -14.66
CA ILE A 64 12.96 -7.24 -15.43
C ILE A 64 11.54 -6.70 -15.42
N ASN A 65 10.82 -6.82 -16.54
CA ASN A 65 9.39 -6.56 -16.59
C ASN A 65 8.62 -7.59 -15.74
N ILE A 66 7.92 -7.14 -14.70
CA ILE A 66 7.22 -8.02 -13.76
C ILE A 66 5.77 -8.19 -14.20
N PHE A 67 5.42 -9.39 -14.64
CA PHE A 67 4.03 -9.76 -14.98
C PHE A 67 3.27 -10.25 -13.75
N GLY A 68 1.94 -10.08 -13.74
CA GLY A 68 1.08 -10.46 -12.60
C GLY A 68 1.22 -11.93 -12.18
N ASP A 69 1.43 -12.86 -13.12
CA ASP A 69 1.63 -14.27 -12.78
C ASP A 69 2.97 -14.53 -12.07
N LEU A 70 4.02 -13.77 -12.38
CA LEU A 70 5.28 -13.84 -11.65
C LEU A 70 5.10 -13.37 -10.20
N VAL A 71 4.31 -12.30 -10.00
CA VAL A 71 3.94 -11.81 -8.67
C VAL A 71 3.21 -12.88 -7.89
N LYS A 72 2.23 -13.58 -8.49
CA LYS A 72 1.50 -14.68 -7.82
C LYS A 72 2.43 -15.82 -7.41
N ILE A 73 3.33 -16.23 -8.30
CA ILE A 73 4.29 -17.31 -8.00
C ILE A 73 5.18 -16.90 -6.82
N LYS A 74 5.65 -15.65 -6.80
CA LYS A 74 6.46 -15.15 -5.68
C LYS A 74 5.66 -15.01 -4.40
N ALA A 75 4.42 -14.56 -4.49
CA ALA A 75 3.52 -14.44 -3.36
C ALA A 75 3.23 -15.81 -2.73
N ALA A 76 3.01 -16.85 -3.54
CA ALA A 76 2.82 -18.22 -3.04
C ALA A 76 4.06 -18.74 -2.30
N LYS A 77 5.27 -18.46 -2.81
CA LYS A 77 6.53 -18.84 -2.15
C LYS A 77 6.72 -18.13 -0.81
N PHE A 78 6.62 -16.80 -0.79
CA PHE A 78 6.74 -16.04 0.45
C PHE A 78 5.63 -16.38 1.45
N PHE A 79 4.42 -16.70 0.98
CA PHE A 79 3.34 -17.13 1.87
C PHE A 79 3.69 -18.45 2.58
N ALA A 80 4.19 -19.45 1.84
CA ALA A 80 4.58 -20.73 2.42
C ALA A 80 5.71 -20.59 3.45
N GLU A 81 6.63 -19.65 3.24
CA GLU A 81 7.74 -19.36 4.16
C GLU A 81 7.27 -18.60 5.41
N LEU A 82 6.39 -17.61 5.25
CA LEU A 82 5.94 -16.72 6.34
C LEU A 82 4.79 -17.29 7.17
N TYR A 83 3.97 -18.15 6.59
CA TYR A 83 2.76 -18.72 7.21
C TYR A 83 2.71 -20.25 7.04
N PRO A 84 3.67 -20.99 7.63
CA PRO A 84 3.70 -22.44 7.52
C PRO A 84 2.44 -23.06 8.16
N GLY A 85 1.72 -23.87 7.39
CA GLY A 85 0.49 -24.53 7.84
C GLY A 85 -0.81 -23.80 7.48
N GLU A 86 -0.73 -22.59 6.92
CA GLU A 86 -1.89 -21.93 6.32
C GLU A 86 -2.08 -22.34 4.86
N THR A 87 -3.34 -22.40 4.41
CA THR A 87 -3.64 -22.62 3.00
C THR A 87 -3.36 -21.34 2.22
N SER A 88 -2.59 -21.46 1.12
CA SER A 88 -2.22 -20.31 0.29
C SER A 88 -3.46 -19.54 -0.20
N PRO A 89 -3.46 -18.21 -0.08
CA PRO A 89 -4.59 -17.40 -0.53
C PRO A 89 -4.75 -17.52 -2.04
N GLN A 90 -6.00 -17.63 -2.50
CA GLN A 90 -6.30 -17.51 -3.93
C GLN A 90 -6.20 -16.06 -4.36
N PHE A 91 -5.24 -15.77 -5.23
CA PHE A 91 -5.11 -14.47 -5.87
C PHE A 91 -6.13 -14.35 -7.01
N SER A 92 -7.05 -13.40 -6.91
CA SER A 92 -7.98 -13.03 -7.99
C SER A 92 -7.32 -12.04 -8.95
N ASN A 93 -7.66 -12.10 -10.24
CA ASN A 93 -7.14 -11.19 -11.27
C ASN A 93 -7.87 -9.85 -11.37
N GLY A 94 -8.93 -9.64 -10.57
CA GLY A 94 -9.85 -8.52 -10.78
C GLY A 94 -10.87 -8.84 -11.85
#